data_AF-A0A6L2PEP2-F1
#
_entry.id   AF-A0A6L2PEP2-F1
#
_cell.length_a   1.000
_cell.length_b   1.000
_cell.length_c   1.000
_cell.angle_alpha   90.00
_cell.angle_beta   90.00
_cell.angle_gamma   90.00
#
_symmetry.space_group_name_H-M   'P 1'
#
loop_
_entity.id
_entity.type
_entity.pdbx_description
1 polymer ?
#
loop_
_entity_poly.entity_id
_entity_poly.type
_entity_poly.pdbx_seq_one_letter_code
_entity_poly.pdbx_strand_id
1 'polypeptide(L)'
;MGGHIPPFRIFPHVNWQDMMMHGAPHGANGSTHSSGWTTADNSVLFLEHFKFVKCPTDSKALIIMDNHDSHITLEYLKFSK
;
A
#
# COMPACT_ATOMS: atom_id res chain seq x y z
N MET A 1 13.90 -3.63 -16.08
CA MET A 1 13.66 -4.69 -15.08
C MET A 1 12.51 -4.22 -14.20
N GLY A 2 11.48 -5.04 -14.00
CA GLY A 2 10.39 -4.72 -13.08
C GLY A 2 10.87 -4.83 -11.63
N GLY A 3 10.70 -3.78 -10.84
CA GLY A 3 11.10 -3.75 -9.43
C GLY A 3 10.23 -4.68 -8.59
N HIS A 4 10.83 -5.31 -7.59
CA HIS A 4 10.07 -6.03 -6.56
C HIS A 4 9.55 -5.01 -5.52
N ILE A 5 8.24 -5.02 -5.29
CA ILE A 5 7.63 -4.27 -4.20
C ILE A 5 7.62 -5.16 -2.96
N PRO A 6 8.27 -4.77 -1.85
CA PRO A 6 8.14 -5.52 -0.60
C PRO A 6 6.67 -5.64 -0.18
N PRO A 7 6.29 -6.67 0.61
CA PRO A 7 4.91 -6.81 1.07
C PRO A 7 4.40 -5.59 1.83
N PHE A 8 3.14 -5.22 1.58
CA PHE A 8 2.35 -4.32 2.42
C PHE A 8 1.22 -5.14 3.06
N ARG A 9 1.14 -5.19 4.39
CA ARG A 9 0.16 -6.02 5.11
C ARG A 9 -0.87 -5.19 5.85
N ILE A 10 -2.11 -5.66 5.87
CA ILE A 10 -3.17 -5.08 6.71
C ILE A 10 -3.46 -6.09 7.82
N PHE A 11 -3.20 -5.69 9.06
CA PHE A 11 -3.44 -6.55 10.23
C PHE A 11 -4.84 -6.30 10.81
N PRO A 12 -5.60 -7.35 11.17
CA PRO A 12 -6.90 -7.24 11.83
C PRO A 12 -6.73 -6.78 13.28
N HIS A 13 -6.44 -5.50 13.48
CA HIS A 13 -6.21 -4.87 14.78
C HIS A 13 -6.57 -3.39 14.70
N VAL A 14 -6.93 -2.78 15.82
CA VAL A 14 -7.10 -1.32 15.92
C VAL A 14 -5.78 -0.57 16.12
N ASN A 15 -4.90 -1.08 16.98
CA ASN A 15 -3.67 -0.39 17.40
C ASN A 15 -2.44 -1.08 16.80
N TRP A 16 -1.54 -0.29 16.23
CA TRP A 16 -0.26 -0.77 15.74
C TRP A 16 0.65 -1.25 16.87
N GLN A 17 1.41 -2.31 16.62
CA GLN A 17 2.51 -2.76 17.46
C GLN A 17 3.70 -3.13 16.57
N ASP A 18 4.90 -2.64 16.89
CA ASP A 18 6.08 -2.86 16.05
C ASP A 18 6.42 -4.36 15.87
N MET A 19 6.06 -5.19 16.85
CA MET A 19 6.23 -6.64 16.78
C MET A 19 5.42 -7.28 15.63
N MET A 20 4.38 -6.64 15.11
CA MET A 20 3.60 -7.12 13.95
C MET A 20 4.46 -7.29 12.70
N MET A 21 5.56 -6.54 12.59
CA MET A 21 6.51 -6.63 11.49
C MET A 21 7.73 -7.50 11.81
N HIS A 22 7.74 -8.19 12.95
CA HIS A 22 8.84 -9.08 13.32
C HIS A 22 8.99 -10.22 12.30
N GLY A 23 10.21 -10.37 11.75
CA GLY A 23 10.50 -11.35 10.70
C GLY A 23 9.99 -10.95 9.30
N ALA A 24 9.46 -9.75 9.10
CA ALA A 24 9.10 -9.26 7.77
C ALA A 24 10.37 -9.00 6.93
N PRO A 25 10.30 -9.21 5.60
CA PRO A 25 11.45 -8.94 4.74
C PRO A 25 11.77 -7.44 4.72
N HIS A 26 13.02 -7.11 4.40
CA HIS A 26 13.46 -5.71 4.36
C HIS A 26 12.58 -4.88 3.42
N GLY A 27 12.20 -3.70 3.88
CA GLY A 27 11.33 -2.78 3.16
C GLY A 27 9.85 -3.13 3.22
N ALA A 28 9.43 -4.25 3.83
CA ALA A 28 8.02 -4.52 4.07
C ALA A 28 7.42 -3.48 5.04
N ASN A 29 6.14 -3.19 4.85
CA ASN A 29 5.40 -2.28 5.72
C ASN A 29 3.97 -2.79 5.94
N GLY A 30 3.17 -2.07 6.72
CA GLY A 30 1.78 -2.41 6.90
C GLY A 30 0.98 -1.36 7.63
N SER A 31 -0.28 -1.68 7.85
CA SER A 31 -1.23 -0.89 8.62
C SER A 31 -2.18 -1.79 9.38
N THR A 32 -3.00 -1.20 10.23
CA THR A 32 -3.96 -1.92 11.06
C THR A 32 -5.36 -1.42 10.74
N HIS A 33 -6.31 -2.34 10.61
CA HIS A 33 -7.73 -2.02 10.58
C HIS A 33 -8.49 -3.12 11.32
N SER A 34 -9.54 -2.77 12.08
CA SER A 34 -10.28 -3.72 12.93
C SER A 34 -10.79 -4.94 12.17
N SER A 35 -11.14 -4.77 10.90
CA SER A 35 -11.64 -5.84 10.05
C SER A 35 -10.55 -6.62 9.31
N GLY A 36 -9.31 -6.12 9.27
CA GLY A 36 -8.22 -6.66 8.46
C GLY A 36 -8.36 -6.41 6.95
N TRP A 37 -9.43 -5.78 6.49
CA TRP A 37 -9.67 -5.47 5.09
C TRP A 37 -9.08 -4.11 4.67
N THR A 38 -8.91 -3.95 3.35
CA THR A 38 -8.52 -2.68 2.72
C THR A 38 -9.58 -1.61 2.95
N THR A 39 -9.13 -0.41 3.30
CA THR A 39 -9.91 0.81 3.48
C THR A 39 -9.31 1.93 2.62
N ALA A 40 -10.02 3.05 2.49
CA ALA A 40 -9.51 4.21 1.79
C ALA A 40 -8.19 4.75 2.40
N ASP A 41 -8.06 4.72 3.72
CA ASP A 41 -6.88 5.25 4.39
C ASP A 41 -5.65 4.36 4.13
N ASN A 42 -5.82 3.04 4.28
CA ASN A 42 -4.71 2.11 4.08
C ASN A 42 -4.35 1.89 2.61
N SER A 43 -5.27 2.16 1.67
CA SER A 43 -4.97 2.12 0.25
C SER A 43 -4.05 3.29 -0.16
N VAL A 44 -4.19 4.47 0.45
CA VAL A 44 -3.25 5.59 0.26
C VAL A 44 -1.86 5.24 0.82
N LEU A 45 -1.79 4.61 2.00
CA LEU A 45 -0.52 4.10 2.55
C LEU A 45 0.13 3.07 1.63
N PHE A 46 -0.67 2.22 0.98
CA PHE A 46 -0.17 1.29 -0.03
C PHE A 46 0.39 2.02 -1.26
N LEU A 47 -0.23 3.09 -1.75
CA LEU A 47 0.32 3.88 -2.86
C LEU A 47 1.66 4.53 -2.52
N GLU A 48 1.82 5.00 -1.29
CA GLU A 48 3.11 5.49 -0.82
C GLU A 48 4.16 4.39 -0.82
N HIS A 49 3.79 3.21 -0.33
CA HIS A 49 4.62 2.01 -0.37
C HIS A 49 4.95 1.56 -1.81
N PHE A 50 4.03 1.75 -2.76
CA PHE A 50 4.23 1.39 -4.16
C PHE A 50 5.41 2.14 -4.81
N LYS A 51 5.86 3.27 -4.25
CA LYS A 51 7.06 3.99 -4.71
C LYS A 51 8.34 3.14 -4.70
N PHE A 52 8.35 1.99 -4.02
CA PHE A 52 9.42 0.99 -4.10
C PHE A 52 9.72 0.49 -5.52
N VAL A 53 8.76 0.56 -6.46
CA VAL A 53 8.99 0.17 -7.87
C VAL A 53 10.11 0.98 -8.53
N LYS A 54 10.39 2.21 -8.04
CA LYS A 54 11.39 3.14 -8.59
C LYS A 54 11.29 3.25 -10.13
N CYS A 55 10.22 3.90 -10.59
CA CYS A 55 10.01 4.15 -12.02
C CYS A 55 10.82 5.37 -12.51
N PRO A 56 11.65 5.23 -13.55
CA PRO A 56 12.21 6.37 -14.27
C PRO A 56 11.10 7.21 -14.93
N THR A 57 11.36 8.50 -15.16
CA THR A 57 10.40 9.41 -15.83
C THR A 57 9.95 8.89 -17.19
N ASP A 58 10.84 8.20 -17.92
CA ASP A 58 10.59 7.66 -19.25
C ASP A 58 9.90 6.28 -19.24
N SER A 59 9.68 5.68 -18.06
CA SER A 59 9.04 4.37 -17.91
C SER A 59 8.15 4.33 -16.68
N LYS A 60 6.90 4.78 -16.86
CA LYS A 60 5.89 4.86 -15.80
C LYS A 60 5.39 3.46 -15.39
N ALA A 61 5.10 3.28 -14.10
CA ALA A 61 4.33 2.13 -13.64
C ALA A 61 2.84 2.32 -13.92
N LEU A 62 2.16 1.22 -14.20
CA LEU A 62 0.71 1.12 -14.30
C LEU A 62 0.20 0.25 -13.16
N ILE A 63 -0.72 0.77 -12.36
CA ILE A 63 -1.48 0.01 -11.36
C ILE A 63 -2.89 -0.18 -11.95
N ILE A 64 -3.33 -1.43 -12.08
CA ILE A 64 -4.69 -1.78 -12.47
C ILE A 64 -5.39 -2.33 -11.23
N MET A 65 -6.53 -1.76 -10.87
CA MET A 65 -7.33 -2.16 -9.72
C MET A 65 -8.80 -2.28 -10.12
N ASP A 66 -9.59 -2.94 -9.27
CA ASP A 66 -11.04 -2.93 -9.40
C ASP A 66 -11.65 -1.57 -8.96
N ASN A 67 -12.97 -1.46 -9.08
CA ASN A 67 -13.72 -0.25 -8.72
C ASN A 67 -14.21 -0.31 -7.25
N HIS A 68 -13.46 -0.92 -6.34
CA HIS A 68 -13.83 -0.93 -4.93
C HIS A 68 -13.74 0.48 -4.33
N ASP A 69 -14.64 0.80 -3.39
CA ASP A 69 -14.77 2.14 -2.80
C ASP A 69 -13.47 2.65 -2.16
N SER A 70 -12.61 1.75 -1.66
CA SER A 70 -11.30 2.11 -1.11
C SER A 70 -10.30 2.65 -2.14
N HIS A 71 -10.57 2.48 -3.43
CA HIS A 71 -9.66 2.80 -4.54
C HIS A 71 -10.09 4.03 -5.35
N ILE A 72 -11.30 4.55 -5.08
CA ILE A 72 -11.90 5.65 -5.85
C ILE A 72 -12.09 6.92 -5.01
N THR A 73 -11.53 6.96 -3.79
CA THR A 73 -11.60 8.15 -2.95
C THR A 73 -10.80 9.30 -3.55
N LEU A 74 -11.19 10.53 -3.18
CA LEU A 74 -10.53 11.72 -3.68
C LEU A 74 -9.05 11.78 -3.25
N GLU A 75 -8.70 11.34 -2.03
CA GLU A 75 -7.30 11.27 -1.62
C GLU A 75 -6.50 10.28 -2.47
N TYR A 76 -7.05 9.09 -2.71
CA TYR A 76 -6.40 8.05 -3.51
C TYR A 76 -6.11 8.53 -4.94
N LEU A 77 -7.11 9.14 -5.57
CA LEU A 77 -6.99 9.68 -6.93
C LEU A 77 -6.02 10.87 -7.00
N LYS A 78 -5.99 11.73 -5.98
CA LYS A 78 -5.03 12.84 -5.89
C LYS A 78 -3.60 12.35 -5.74
N PHE A 79 -3.38 11.30 -4.95
CA PHE A 79 -2.05 10.71 -4.75
C PHE A 79 -1.54 9.98 -6.00
N SER A 80 -2.45 9.36 -6.77
CA SER A 80 -2.12 8.56 -7.95
C SER A 80 -1.86 9.37 -9.22
N LYS A 81 -2.00 10.70 -9.17
CA LYS A 81 -1.86 11.61 -10.30
C LYS A 81 -0.41 12.06 -10.49
#